data_AF-S6W9K1-F1
#
_entry.id   AF-S6W9K1-F1
#
_cell.length_a   1.000
_cell.length_b   1.000
_cell.length_c   1.000
_cell.angle_alpha   90.00
_cell.angle_beta   90.00
_cell.angle_gamma   90.00
#
_symmetry.space_group_name_H-M   'P 1'
#
loop_
_entity.id
_entity.type
_entity.pdbx_description
1 polymer ?
#
loop_
_entity_poly.entity_id
_entity_poly.type
_entity_poly.pdbx_seq_one_letter_code
_entity_poly.pdbx_strand_id
1 'polypeptide(L)'
;VAFLIGCSFTFETPLQEAGIEVRHITDGCNVPMYRTNRACRPAGRLHGEMVVSMRPIPADRVAEASAISGRYPSVHGAPVHIGEPGRLGINDLGRPDFGDAVSIKPGEVPVFWACGVTPQAAVMASGVPFAITHSPGYMFITDVPDSTYHV
;
A
#
# COMPACT_ATOMS: atom_id res chain seq x y z
N VAL A 1 -14.45 19.66 -4.59
CA VAL A 1 -13.28 19.63 -3.68
C VAL A 1 -12.39 18.49 -4.12
N ALA A 2 -11.08 18.70 -4.24
CA ALA A 2 -10.13 17.66 -4.58
C ALA A 2 -9.23 17.35 -3.36
N PHE A 3 -8.91 16.08 -3.16
CA PHE A 3 -8.00 15.60 -2.12
C PHE A 3 -6.86 14.84 -2.80
N LEU A 4 -5.62 15.27 -2.59
CA LEU A 4 -4.43 14.52 -2.97
C LEU A 4 -3.98 13.70 -1.76
N ILE A 5 -3.79 12.40 -1.98
CA ILE A 5 -3.48 11.42 -0.94
C ILE A 5 -2.18 10.72 -1.32
N GLY A 6 -1.28 10.53 -0.34
CA GLY A 6 0.03 9.93 -0.55
C GLY A 6 -0.01 8.49 -1.10
N CYS A 7 1.10 8.07 -1.69
CA CYS A 7 1.29 6.78 -2.38
C CYS A 7 2.57 6.09 -1.89
N SER A 8 2.65 4.76 -2.05
CA SER A 8 3.79 3.94 -1.62
C SER A 8 5.05 4.22 -2.38
N PHE A 9 4.92 4.83 -3.56
CA PHE A 9 6.02 5.17 -4.45
C PHE A 9 7.09 6.03 -3.74
N THR A 10 6.70 6.75 -2.68
CA THR A 10 7.64 7.58 -1.89
C THR A 10 8.70 6.76 -1.12
N PHE A 11 8.42 5.52 -0.72
CA PHE A 11 9.41 4.67 -0.03
C PHE A 11 9.97 3.57 -0.93
N GLU A 12 9.48 3.40 -2.16
CA GLU A 12 10.02 2.39 -3.09
C GLU A 12 11.44 2.73 -3.54
N THR A 13 11.71 4.01 -3.86
CA THR A 13 13.05 4.50 -4.20
C THR A 13 14.09 4.13 -3.14
N PRO A 14 13.94 4.50 -1.85
CA PRO A 14 14.94 4.17 -0.84
C PRO A 14 15.03 2.67 -0.53
N LEU A 15 13.97 1.87 -0.75
CA LEU A 15 14.10 0.40 -0.69
C LEU A 15 15.02 -0.11 -1.79
N GLN A 16 14.84 0.35 -3.03
CA GLN A 16 15.67 -0.03 -4.16
C GLN A 16 17.12 0.43 -4.00
N GLU A 17 17.34 1.64 -3.50
CA GLU A 17 18.68 2.18 -3.18
C GLU A 17 19.40 1.34 -2.11
N ALA A 18 18.66 0.81 -1.13
CA ALA A 18 19.18 -0.14 -0.14
C ALA A 18 19.38 -1.56 -0.72
N GLY A 19 19.08 -1.78 -2.01
CA GLY A 19 19.15 -3.10 -2.64
C GLY A 19 18.06 -4.06 -2.18
N ILE A 20 16.92 -3.54 -1.71
CA ILE A 20 15.71 -4.31 -1.44
C ILE A 20 14.83 -4.27 -2.68
N GLU A 21 14.60 -5.44 -3.29
CA GLU A 21 13.79 -5.56 -4.49
C GLU A 21 12.34 -5.12 -4.24
N VAL A 22 11.76 -4.39 -5.21
CA VAL A 22 10.33 -4.09 -5.27
C VAL A 22 9.71 -4.93 -6.39
N ARG A 23 9.18 -6.11 -6.04
CA ARG A 23 8.77 -7.15 -7.00
C ARG A 23 7.87 -6.66 -8.14
N HIS A 24 6.85 -5.85 -7.86
CA HIS A 24 5.94 -5.37 -8.91
C HIS A 24 6.63 -4.47 -9.94
N ILE A 25 7.68 -3.72 -9.55
CA ILE A 25 8.49 -2.93 -10.49
C ILE A 25 9.29 -3.87 -11.38
N THR A 26 9.94 -4.89 -10.79
CA THR A 26 10.70 -5.91 -11.51
C THR A 26 9.83 -6.66 -12.52
N ASP A 27 8.60 -6.98 -12.13
CA ASP A 27 7.63 -7.72 -12.96
C ASP A 27 6.87 -6.81 -13.94
N GLY A 28 7.05 -5.48 -13.88
CA GLY A 28 6.39 -4.52 -14.76
C GLY A 28 4.87 -4.46 -14.58
N CYS A 29 4.38 -4.69 -13.35
CA CYS A 29 2.95 -4.74 -13.02
C CYS A 29 2.57 -3.76 -11.90
N ASN A 30 1.26 -3.60 -11.67
CA ASN A 30 0.77 -2.79 -10.56
C ASN A 30 0.89 -3.55 -9.25
N VAL A 31 1.28 -2.85 -8.18
CA VAL A 31 1.38 -3.43 -6.85
C VAL A 31 0.07 -4.12 -6.42
N PRO A 32 0.10 -5.34 -5.87
CA PRO A 32 -1.09 -5.99 -5.37
C PRO A 32 -1.62 -5.28 -4.13
N MET A 33 -2.91 -5.01 -4.12
CA MET A 33 -3.61 -4.36 -3.02
C MET A 33 -4.81 -5.19 -2.57
N TYR A 34 -5.06 -5.19 -1.26
CA TYR A 34 -6.05 -6.05 -0.62
C TYR A 34 -6.91 -5.28 0.37
N ARG A 35 -8.21 -5.52 0.33
CA ARG A 35 -9.17 -5.10 1.35
C ARG A 35 -8.94 -5.95 2.59
N THR A 36 -8.80 -5.30 3.73
CA THR A 36 -8.54 -6.02 4.99
C THR A 36 -9.81 -6.20 5.82
N ASN A 37 -9.72 -6.99 6.89
CA ASN A 37 -10.73 -7.05 7.94
C ASN A 37 -10.60 -5.92 8.99
N ARG A 38 -9.70 -4.94 8.79
CA ARG A 38 -9.47 -3.85 9.74
C ARG A 38 -10.27 -2.62 9.33
N ALA A 39 -11.32 -2.30 10.08
CA ALA A 39 -12.12 -1.11 9.85
C ALA A 39 -11.33 0.18 10.12
N CYS A 40 -11.44 1.16 9.23
CA CYS A 40 -11.04 2.53 9.53
C CYS A 40 -11.96 3.11 10.61
N ARG A 41 -11.43 4.07 11.40
CA ARG A 41 -12.28 4.85 12.30
C ARG A 41 -13.30 5.63 11.46
N PRO A 42 -14.62 5.47 11.71
CA PRO A 42 -15.63 6.17 10.93
C PRO A 42 -15.59 7.69 11.18
N ALA A 43 -15.98 8.46 10.16
CA ALA A 43 -16.04 9.91 10.20
C ALA A 43 -17.32 10.40 9.51
N GLY A 44 -18.31 10.82 10.31
CA GLY A 44 -19.64 11.17 9.79
C GLY A 44 -20.29 9.98 9.08
N ARG A 45 -20.66 10.15 7.81
CA ARG A 45 -21.27 9.08 6.99
C ARG A 45 -20.23 8.09 6.43
N LEU A 46 -18.94 8.45 6.45
CA LEU A 46 -17.89 7.66 5.84
C LEU A 46 -17.40 6.56 6.79
N HIS A 47 -17.36 5.34 6.27
CA HIS A 47 -16.87 4.13 6.91
C HIS A 47 -16.37 3.15 5.84
N GLY A 48 -15.52 2.21 6.23
CA GLY A 48 -14.94 1.21 5.34
C GLY A 48 -13.70 0.58 5.94
N GLU A 49 -13.25 -0.51 5.36
CA GLU A 49 -12.01 -1.18 5.69
C GLU A 49 -10.77 -0.46 5.16
N MET A 50 -9.65 -0.64 5.85
CA MET A 50 -8.34 -0.27 5.35
C MET A 50 -7.99 -1.17 4.16
N VAL A 51 -7.46 -0.57 3.10
CA VAL A 51 -6.82 -1.29 2.00
C VAL A 51 -5.31 -1.20 2.17
N VAL A 52 -4.63 -2.32 1.94
CA VAL A 52 -3.17 -2.42 2.04
C VAL A 52 -2.53 -2.75 0.70
N SER A 53 -1.33 -2.25 0.44
CA SER A 53 -0.45 -2.77 -0.63
C SER A 53 0.53 -3.77 -0.04
N MET A 54 0.90 -4.80 -0.79
CA MET A 54 1.80 -5.85 -0.33
C MET A 54 3.07 -5.91 -1.18
N ARG A 55 4.22 -6.04 -0.54
CA ARG A 55 5.50 -6.38 -1.20
C ARG A 55 6.11 -7.60 -0.52
N PRO A 56 6.59 -8.59 -1.29
CA PRO A 56 7.41 -9.65 -0.73
C PRO A 56 8.81 -9.09 -0.43
N ILE A 57 9.26 -9.24 0.83
CA ILE A 57 10.56 -8.75 1.29
C ILE A 57 11.37 -9.95 1.80
N PRO A 58 12.66 -10.10 1.44
CA PRO A 58 13.51 -11.15 2.03
C PRO A 58 13.49 -11.11 3.55
N ALA A 59 13.36 -12.27 4.21
CA ALA A 59 13.13 -12.35 5.65
C ALA A 59 14.17 -11.60 6.50
N ASP A 60 15.43 -11.61 6.08
CA ASP A 60 16.56 -10.93 6.71
C ASP A 60 16.56 -9.40 6.51
N ARG A 61 15.78 -8.89 5.55
CA ARG A 61 15.66 -7.47 5.21
C ARG A 61 14.38 -6.81 5.71
N VAL A 62 13.44 -7.56 6.28
CA VAL A 62 12.14 -7.04 6.75
C VAL A 62 12.28 -5.89 7.75
N ALA A 63 13.18 -6.03 8.73
CA ALA A 63 13.40 -5.00 9.74
C ALA A 63 13.92 -3.69 9.12
N GLU A 64 14.84 -3.81 8.16
CA GLU A 64 15.38 -2.67 7.42
C GLU A 64 14.32 -2.02 6.53
N ALA A 65 13.54 -2.81 5.78
CA ALA A 65 12.44 -2.29 4.96
C ALA A 65 11.40 -1.54 5.79
N SER A 66 11.08 -2.03 6.99
CA SER A 66 10.20 -1.36 7.94
C SER A 66 10.81 -0.05 8.45
N ALA A 67 12.11 -0.02 8.74
CA ALA A 67 12.80 1.18 9.22
C ALA A 67 12.89 2.27 8.12
N ILE A 68 13.21 1.88 6.89
CA ILE A 68 13.27 2.77 5.72
C ILE A 68 11.89 3.40 5.47
N SER A 69 10.85 2.58 5.31
CA SER A 69 9.50 3.08 5.05
C SER A 69 8.92 3.88 6.22
N GLY A 70 9.34 3.57 7.46
CA GLY A 70 8.97 4.31 8.66
C GLY A 70 9.39 5.79 8.69
N ARG A 71 10.37 6.19 7.87
CA ARG A 71 10.84 7.58 7.73
C ARG A 71 9.93 8.47 6.87
N TYR A 72 8.78 7.95 6.44
CA TYR A 72 7.82 8.68 5.59
C TYR A 72 6.42 8.76 6.24
N PRO A 73 6.30 9.25 7.49
CA PRO A 73 5.06 9.15 8.27
C PRO A 73 3.89 9.96 7.72
N SER A 74 4.15 11.00 6.92
CA SER A 74 3.11 11.88 6.34
C SER A 74 2.45 11.32 5.08
N VAL A 75 2.92 10.19 4.54
CA VAL A 75 2.43 9.62 3.27
C VAL A 75 1.95 8.18 3.42
N HIS A 76 2.83 7.26 3.83
CA HIS A 76 2.47 5.85 4.07
C HIS A 76 3.01 5.33 5.39
N GLY A 77 4.23 5.71 5.76
CA GLY A 77 4.86 5.32 7.01
C GLY A 77 5.24 3.85 7.09
N ALA A 78 5.34 3.35 8.32
CA ALA A 78 5.74 1.98 8.61
C ALA A 78 4.69 0.95 8.13
N PRO A 79 5.09 -0.32 7.91
CA PRO A 79 4.16 -1.40 7.61
C PRO A 79 3.06 -1.53 8.68
N VAL A 80 1.84 -1.81 8.25
CA VAL A 80 0.69 -2.05 9.14
C VAL A 80 0.56 -3.52 9.54
N HIS A 81 1.24 -4.42 8.83
CA HIS A 81 1.31 -5.85 9.11
C HIS A 81 2.52 -6.49 8.42
N ILE A 82 3.07 -7.55 9.02
CA ILE A 82 4.19 -8.34 8.51
C ILE A 82 3.85 -9.82 8.71
N GLY A 83 3.97 -10.62 7.65
CA GLY A 83 3.76 -12.06 7.70
C GLY A 83 2.31 -12.47 7.46
N GLU A 84 1.76 -13.34 8.32
CA GLU A 84 0.55 -14.14 8.06
C GLU A 84 -0.64 -13.34 7.48
N PRO A 85 -0.96 -13.48 6.17
CA PRO A 85 -1.98 -12.67 5.49
C PRO A 85 -3.39 -12.86 6.04
N GLY A 86 -3.71 -14.07 6.52
CA GLY A 86 -5.02 -14.38 7.09
C GLY A 86 -5.38 -13.53 8.31
N ARG A 87 -4.37 -12.99 9.03
CA ARG A 87 -4.60 -12.05 10.15
C ARG A 87 -5.21 -10.72 9.68
N LEU A 88 -4.98 -10.33 8.43
CA LEU A 88 -5.62 -9.19 7.77
C LEU A 88 -6.92 -9.57 7.04
N GLY A 89 -7.37 -10.83 7.11
CA GLY A 89 -8.53 -11.32 6.36
C GLY A 89 -8.22 -11.61 4.89
N ILE A 90 -6.94 -11.68 4.51
CA ILE A 90 -6.51 -11.99 3.15
C ILE A 90 -6.33 -13.50 3.03
N ASN A 91 -7.25 -14.15 2.33
CA ASN A 91 -7.27 -15.61 2.20
C ASN A 91 -6.37 -16.15 1.08
N ASP A 92 -6.13 -15.34 0.04
CA ASP A 92 -5.38 -15.74 -1.14
C ASP A 92 -4.61 -14.53 -1.72
N LEU A 93 -3.27 -14.56 -1.62
CA LEU A 93 -2.40 -13.52 -2.19
C LEU A 93 -2.31 -13.60 -3.73
N GLY A 94 -2.77 -14.68 -4.35
CA GLY A 94 -2.88 -14.77 -5.81
C GLY A 94 -4.07 -13.99 -6.39
N ARG A 95 -4.92 -13.41 -5.53
CA ARG A 95 -6.17 -12.74 -5.93
C ARG A 95 -6.29 -11.36 -5.26
N PRO A 96 -5.48 -10.37 -5.65
CA PRO A 96 -5.62 -9.02 -5.11
C PRO A 96 -6.96 -8.40 -5.50
N ASP A 97 -7.49 -7.54 -4.62
CA ASP A 97 -8.71 -6.76 -4.89
C ASP A 97 -8.45 -5.63 -5.89
N PHE A 98 -7.20 -5.12 -5.92
CA PHE A 98 -6.75 -4.13 -6.90
C PHE A 98 -5.30 -4.39 -7.31
N GLY A 99 -4.94 -4.02 -8.53
CA GLY A 99 -3.60 -4.25 -9.08
C GLY A 99 -3.41 -5.69 -9.55
N ASP A 100 -2.16 -6.12 -9.63
CA ASP A 100 -1.77 -7.40 -10.22
C ASP A 100 -1.12 -8.32 -9.17
N ALA A 101 -1.39 -9.62 -9.25
CA ALA A 101 -0.75 -10.59 -8.37
C ALA A 101 0.76 -10.69 -8.68
N VAL A 102 1.57 -10.90 -7.64
CA VAL A 102 3.02 -11.07 -7.77
C VAL A 102 3.48 -12.40 -7.19
N SER A 103 4.61 -12.90 -7.70
CA SER A 103 5.25 -14.09 -7.13
C SER A 103 5.89 -13.78 -5.77
N ILE A 104 5.82 -14.73 -4.85
CA ILE A 104 6.50 -14.70 -3.55
C ILE A 104 7.45 -15.89 -3.52
N LYS A 105 8.76 -15.62 -3.50
CA LYS A 105 9.81 -16.64 -3.52
C LYS A 105 9.98 -17.27 -2.14
N PRO A 106 10.47 -18.52 -2.06
CA PRO A 106 10.87 -19.10 -0.78
C PRO A 106 11.86 -18.17 -0.04
N GLY A 107 11.59 -17.91 1.24
CA GLY A 107 12.40 -16.99 2.06
C GLY A 107 11.94 -15.53 2.03
N GLU A 108 10.95 -15.18 1.22
CA GLU A 108 10.30 -13.86 1.25
C GLU A 108 9.11 -13.86 2.23
N VAL A 109 8.91 -12.72 2.88
CA VAL A 109 7.82 -12.46 3.81
C VAL A 109 6.92 -11.40 3.19
N PRO A 110 5.58 -11.62 3.12
CA PRO A 110 4.67 -10.57 2.69
C PRO A 110 4.60 -9.47 3.74
N VAL A 111 4.90 -8.24 3.32
CA VAL A 111 4.84 -7.03 4.16
C VAL A 111 3.78 -6.09 3.59
N PHE A 112 2.94 -5.53 4.47
CA PHE A 112 1.75 -4.79 4.09
C PHE A 112 1.81 -3.35 4.60
N TRP A 113 1.53 -2.39 3.72
CA TRP A 113 1.43 -0.96 4.05
C TRP A 113 0.03 -0.44 3.77
N ALA A 114 -0.46 0.50 4.57
CA ALA A 114 -1.71 1.20 4.27
C ALA A 114 -1.61 1.87 2.89
N CYS A 115 -2.68 1.78 2.10
CA CYS A 115 -2.67 2.26 0.72
C CYS A 115 -3.67 3.40 0.49
N GLY A 116 -3.30 4.32 -0.40
CA GLY A 116 -4.10 5.48 -0.82
C GLY A 116 -5.39 5.13 -1.58
N VAL A 117 -5.66 3.85 -1.85
CA VAL A 117 -6.95 3.38 -2.39
C VAL A 117 -7.99 3.07 -1.28
N THR A 118 -7.62 3.16 0.00
CA THR A 118 -8.56 3.06 1.14
C THR A 118 -9.81 3.96 1.01
N PRO A 119 -9.70 5.22 0.52
CA PRO A 119 -10.87 6.06 0.26
C PRO A 119 -11.83 5.48 -0.79
N GLN A 120 -11.34 4.69 -1.75
CA GLN A 120 -12.20 4.03 -2.75
C GLN A 120 -13.06 2.96 -2.06
N ALA A 121 -12.47 2.16 -1.17
CA ALA A 121 -13.22 1.21 -0.33
C ALA A 121 -14.26 1.92 0.54
N ALA A 122 -13.90 3.06 1.15
CA ALA A 122 -14.84 3.86 1.94
C ALA A 122 -15.98 4.44 1.10
N VAL A 123 -15.71 4.89 -0.13
CA VAL A 123 -16.73 5.37 -1.09
C VAL A 123 -17.75 4.27 -1.39
N MET A 124 -17.27 3.05 -1.68
CA MET A 124 -18.11 1.90 -1.97
C MET A 124 -18.95 1.48 -0.75
N ALA A 125 -18.33 1.32 0.42
CA ALA A 125 -18.99 0.88 1.64
C ALA A 125 -20.01 1.91 2.16
N SER A 126 -19.73 3.20 1.97
CA SER A 126 -20.58 4.29 2.48
C SER A 126 -21.70 4.72 1.54
N GLY A 127 -21.78 4.15 0.33
CA GLY A 127 -22.78 4.54 -0.67
C GLY A 127 -22.70 6.03 -1.02
N VAL A 128 -21.49 6.56 -1.21
CA VAL A 128 -21.30 7.98 -1.54
C VAL A 128 -22.01 8.28 -2.86
N PRO A 129 -22.95 9.26 -2.93
CA PRO A 129 -23.77 9.48 -4.12
C PRO A 129 -22.98 9.80 -5.40
N PHE A 130 -21.81 10.42 -5.25
CA PHE A 130 -20.92 10.79 -6.35
C PHE A 130 -19.48 10.98 -5.85
N ALA A 131 -18.52 10.39 -6.56
CA ALA A 131 -17.09 10.58 -6.33
C ALA A 131 -16.31 10.43 -7.63
N ILE A 132 -15.18 11.12 -7.75
CA ILE A 132 -14.20 10.94 -8.83
C ILE A 132 -12.87 10.56 -8.17
N THR A 133 -12.22 9.51 -8.67
CA THR A 133 -10.93 9.04 -8.18
C THR A 133 -10.00 8.78 -9.36
N HIS A 134 -8.71 8.61 -9.08
CA HIS A 134 -7.79 8.04 -10.06
C HIS A 134 -8.06 6.55 -10.23
N SER A 135 -7.71 6.00 -11.39
CA SER A 135 -7.62 4.55 -11.59
C SER A 135 -6.31 4.03 -10.98
N PRO A 136 -6.29 2.84 -10.34
CA PRO A 136 -5.05 2.23 -9.86
C PRO A 136 -3.97 2.20 -10.95
N GLY A 137 -2.75 2.63 -10.62
CA GLY A 137 -1.62 2.75 -11.56
C GLY A 137 -1.55 4.08 -12.33
N TYR A 138 -2.58 4.91 -12.27
CA TYR A 138 -2.65 6.21 -12.98
C TYR A 138 -2.71 7.40 -11.99
N MET A 139 -1.64 7.58 -11.22
CA MET A 139 -1.57 8.60 -10.18
C MET A 139 -1.27 10.00 -10.75
N PHE A 140 -1.56 11.03 -9.97
CA PHE A 140 -1.22 12.41 -10.28
C PHE A 140 0.24 12.70 -9.89
N ILE A 141 1.10 12.92 -10.88
CA ILE A 141 2.50 13.31 -10.67
C ILE A 141 2.54 14.80 -10.28
N THR A 142 3.19 15.10 -9.14
CA THR A 142 3.33 16.46 -8.61
C THR A 142 4.74 17.00 -8.84
N ASP A 143 4.94 18.30 -8.66
CA ASP A 143 6.27 18.93 -8.63
C ASP A 143 7.00 18.77 -7.28
N VAL A 144 6.41 18.08 -6.28
CA VAL A 144 7.01 17.87 -4.96
C VAL A 144 7.88 16.61 -4.98
N PRO A 145 9.21 16.72 -4.72
CA PRO A 145 10.09 15.55 -4.62
C PRO A 145 9.72 14.67 -3.42
N ASP A 146 9.84 13.35 -3.54
CA ASP A 146 9.60 12.40 -2.44
C ASP A 146 10.46 12.67 -1.21
N SER A 147 11.70 13.15 -1.41
CA SER A 147 12.65 13.52 -0.35
C SER A 147 12.14 14.60 0.59
N THR A 148 11.14 15.38 0.17
CA THR A 148 10.45 16.37 1.01
C THR A 148 9.73 15.72 2.19
N TYR A 149 9.33 14.45 2.06
CA TYR A 149 8.56 13.71 3.07
C TYR A 149 9.43 12.80 3.96
N HIS A 150 10.73 12.73 3.71
CA HIS A 150 11.66 11.94 4.52
C HIS A 150 12.00 12.69 5.82
N VAL A 151 11.86 12.02 6.97
CA VAL A 151 12.23 12.55 8.32
C VAL A 151 13.34 11.79 9.00
#